data_AF-A0A6J7KPW1-F1
#
_entry.id   AF-A0A6J7KPW1-F1
#
_cell.length_a   1.000
_cell.length_b   1.000
_cell.length_c   1.000
_cell.angle_alpha   90.00
_cell.angle_beta   90.00
_cell.angle_gamma   90.00
#
_symmetry.space_group_name_H-M   'P 1'
#
loop_
_entity.id
_entity.type
_entity.pdbx_description
1 polymer ?
#
loop_
_entity_poly.entity_id
_entity_poly.type
_entity_poly.pdbx_seq_one_letter_code
_entity_poly.pdbx_strand_id
1 'polypeptide(L)'
;MTTRPDARTRSRSAAAPSCDDCFFRRHMLCALDRQEPCATFRPDREQGLHPPRQMAIAFRPERAGSAPFAFPTAAEQARRYAA
;
A
#
# COMPACT_ATOMS: atom_id res chain seq x y z
N MET A 1 -15.11 22.13 25.72
CA MET A 1 -14.74 21.52 24.42
C MET A 1 -13.26 21.71 24.22
N THR A 2 -12.45 20.74 24.64
CA THR A 2 -10.99 20.83 24.69
C THR A 2 -10.41 20.63 23.29
N THR A 3 -9.70 21.62 22.79
CA THR A 3 -9.09 21.64 21.46
C THR A 3 -7.98 20.58 21.35
N ARG A 4 -8.04 19.70 20.34
CA ARG A 4 -6.98 18.70 20.05
C ARG A 4 -5.79 19.43 19.42
N PRO A 5 -4.56 19.33 19.95
CA PRO A 5 -3.42 19.98 19.32
C PRO A 5 -3.08 19.30 17.99
N ASP A 6 -2.89 20.13 16.96
CA ASP A 6 -2.48 19.74 15.60
C ASP A 6 -1.13 19.02 15.59
N ALA A 7 -1.11 17.85 14.96
CA ALA A 7 0.03 16.93 14.84
C ALA A 7 1.10 17.40 13.83
N ARG A 8 1.50 18.68 13.89
CA ARG A 8 2.69 19.16 13.19
C ARG A 8 3.82 19.37 14.19
N THR A 9 4.24 18.26 14.80
CA THR A 9 5.56 18.18 15.44
C THR A 9 6.60 18.39 14.34
N ARG A 10 7.18 19.59 14.32
CA ARG A 10 8.36 19.92 13.51
C ARG A 10 9.43 18.87 13.78
N SER A 11 9.69 17.98 12.82
CA SER A 11 10.84 17.09 12.94
C SER A 11 12.09 17.95 12.87
N ARG A 12 12.93 17.86 13.90
CA ARG A 12 14.31 18.38 13.88
C ARG A 12 14.95 17.94 12.57
N SER A 13 15.73 18.81 11.93
CA SER A 13 16.48 18.54 10.70
C SER A 13 17.22 17.21 10.88
N ALA A 14 16.63 16.13 10.42
CA ALA A 14 17.18 14.81 10.60
C ALA A 14 18.39 14.74 9.69
N ALA A 15 19.49 14.19 10.21
CA ALA A 15 20.61 13.78 9.37
C ALA A 15 20.06 13.00 8.17
N ALA A 16 20.69 13.18 7.00
CA ALA A 16 20.29 12.45 5.81
C ALA A 16 20.28 10.94 6.16
N PRO A 17 19.18 10.22 5.88
CA PRO A 17 19.09 8.82 6.25
C PRO A 17 20.20 8.03 5.56
N SER A 18 20.73 7.01 6.23
CA SER A 18 21.70 6.07 5.68
C SER A 18 21.13 4.65 5.62
N CYS A 19 21.76 3.75 4.87
CA CYS A 19 21.38 2.34 4.88
C CYS A 19 21.60 1.68 6.25
N ASP A 20 22.49 2.23 7.08
CA ASP A 20 22.76 1.71 8.43
C ASP A 20 21.55 1.92 9.36
N ASP A 21 20.72 2.92 9.08
CA ASP A 21 19.45 3.19 9.79
C ASP A 21 18.27 2.35 9.25
N CYS A 22 18.51 1.54 8.20
CA CYS A 22 17.49 0.73 7.57
C CYS A 22 17.23 -0.54 8.38
N PHE A 23 15.94 -0.83 8.64
CA PHE A 23 15.49 -2.08 9.25
C PHE A 23 16.16 -3.31 8.62
N PHE A 24 16.18 -3.38 7.28
CA PHE A 24 16.75 -4.54 6.59
C PHE A 24 18.26 -4.70 6.81
N ARG A 25 19.05 -3.62 6.90
CA ARG A 25 20.50 -3.70 7.15
C ARG A 25 20.78 -4.14 8.58
N ARG A 26 20.09 -3.55 9.55
CA ARG A 26 20.24 -3.90 10.98
C ARG A 26 19.87 -5.35 11.28
N HIS A 27 18.99 -5.93 10.46
CA HIS A 27 18.58 -7.34 10.57
C HIS A 27 19.30 -8.28 9.59
N MET A 28 20.34 -7.82 8.87
CA MET A 28 21.09 -8.63 7.88
C MET A 28 20.21 -9.22 6.76
N LEU A 29 19.12 -8.51 6.41
CA LEU A 29 18.16 -8.84 5.35
C LEU A 29 18.29 -7.92 4.12
N CYS A 30 19.21 -6.96 4.13
CA CYS A 30 19.38 -6.03 3.03
C CYS A 30 20.11 -6.72 1.86
N ALA A 31 19.51 -6.69 0.67
CA ALA A 31 20.10 -7.28 -0.52
C ALA A 31 21.20 -6.42 -1.17
N LEU A 32 21.29 -5.13 -0.81
CA LEU A 32 22.22 -4.19 -1.43
C LEU A 32 23.38 -3.89 -0.47
N ASP A 33 24.61 -4.00 -0.95
CA ASP A 33 25.78 -3.56 -0.20
C ASP A 33 26.14 -2.11 -0.53
N ARG A 34 25.36 -1.17 0.00
CA ARG A 34 25.55 0.27 -0.16
C ARG A 34 25.30 1.01 1.15
N GLN A 35 25.90 2.20 1.30
CA GLN A 35 25.73 3.09 2.45
C GLN A 35 24.60 4.09 2.27
N GLU A 36 24.30 4.48 1.03
CA GLU A 36 23.12 5.27 0.69
C GLU A 36 21.82 4.50 0.99
N PRO A 37 20.71 5.20 1.35
CA PRO A 37 19.41 4.56 1.52
C PRO A 37 19.04 3.67 0.34
N CYS A 38 18.78 2.39 0.61
CA CYS A 38 18.33 1.46 -0.41
C CYS A 38 16.93 1.82 -0.92
N ALA A 39 16.57 1.33 -2.11
CA ALA A 39 15.23 1.55 -2.69
C ALA A 39 14.07 1.05 -1.80
N THR A 40 14.35 0.09 -0.90
CA THR A 40 13.40 -0.46 0.06
C THR A 40 13.56 0.12 1.46
N PHE A 41 14.26 1.26 1.63
CA PHE A 41 14.56 1.84 2.94
C PHE A 41 13.30 1.95 3.81
N ARG A 42 13.38 1.38 5.01
CA ARG A 42 12.38 1.49 6.08
C ARG A 42 13.14 1.81 7.36
N PRO A 43 12.79 2.90 8.08
CA PRO A 43 13.48 3.24 9.31
C PRO A 43 13.31 2.11 10.32
N ASP A 44 14.39 1.72 10.99
CA ASP A 44 14.31 0.76 12.08
C ASP A 44 13.71 1.43 13.34
N ARG A 45 12.47 1.07 13.66
CA ARG A 45 11.72 1.58 14.82
C ARG A 45 11.43 0.43 15.77
N GLU A 46 11.28 0.71 17.05
CA GLU A 46 10.93 -0.29 18.07
C GLU A 46 9.63 -1.06 17.75
N GLN A 47 8.71 -0.44 16.99
CA GLN A 47 7.46 -1.08 16.54
C GLN A 47 7.66 -2.09 15.39
N GLY A 48 8.88 -2.20 14.85
CA GLY A 48 9.20 -3.00 13.67
C GLY A 48 8.60 -2.47 12.37
N LEU A 49 8.49 -3.36 11.38
CA LEU A 49 7.83 -3.07 10.10
C LEU A 49 6.32 -2.99 10.28
N HIS A 50 5.77 -1.77 10.37
CA HIS A 50 4.34 -1.57 10.36
C HIS A 50 3.82 -1.48 8.91
N PRO A 51 2.91 -2.37 8.47
CA PRO A 51 2.31 -2.24 7.15
C PRO A 51 1.50 -0.93 7.06
N PRO A 52 1.50 -0.25 5.90
CA PRO A 52 0.59 0.87 5.72
C PRO A 52 -0.85 0.37 5.85
N ARG A 53 -1.74 1.21 6.39
CA ARG A 53 -3.16 0.85 6.45
C ARG A 53 -3.69 0.70 5.03
N GLN A 54 -4.00 -0.54 4.64
CA GLN A 54 -4.65 -0.81 3.37
C GLN A 54 -6.01 -0.12 3.33
N MET A 55 -6.36 0.48 2.21
CA MET A 55 -7.69 1.04 2.00
C MET A 55 -8.73 -0.09 2.03
N ALA A 56 -9.88 0.18 2.66
CA ALA A 56 -11.00 -0.77 2.65
C ALA A 56 -11.77 -0.65 1.33
N ILE A 57 -12.16 -1.81 0.77
CA ILE A 57 -13.08 -1.85 -0.38
C ILE A 57 -14.48 -1.50 0.12
N ALA A 58 -15.05 -0.42 -0.40
CA ALA A 58 -16.43 -0.03 -0.11
C ALA A 58 -17.37 -0.63 -1.16
N PHE A 59 -18.04 -1.74 -0.81
CA PHE A 59 -19.05 -2.35 -1.68
C PHE A 59 -20.31 -1.48 -1.71
N ARG A 60 -20.81 -1.17 -2.92
CA ARG A 60 -22.09 -0.50 -3.11
C ARG A 60 -23.21 -1.55 -3.26
N PRO A 61 -24.26 -1.53 -2.43
CA PRO A 61 -25.33 -2.53 -2.48
C PRO A 61 -26.12 -2.51 -3.79
N GLU A 62 -26.17 -1.36 -4.49
CA GLU A 62 -26.88 -1.20 -5.78
C GLU A 62 -26.34 -2.13 -6.88
N ARG A 63 -25.10 -2.62 -6.76
CA ARG A 63 -24.51 -3.60 -7.70
C ARG A 63 -24.67 -5.05 -7.29
N ALA A 64 -25.26 -5.35 -6.13
CA ALA A 64 -25.42 -6.74 -5.65
C ALA A 64 -26.36 -7.58 -6.53
N GLY A 65 -27.21 -6.95 -7.34
CA GLY A 65 -28.12 -7.64 -8.27
C GLY A 65 -27.60 -7.78 -9.71
N SER A 66 -26.50 -7.09 -10.06
CA SER A 66 -25.91 -7.18 -11.39
C SER A 66 -24.65 -8.04 -11.28
N ALA A 67 -24.67 -9.23 -11.86
CA ALA A 67 -23.46 -10.04 -11.94
C ALA A 67 -22.40 -9.25 -12.74
N PRO A 68 -21.30 -8.79 -12.12
CA PRO A 68 -20.30 -7.96 -12.79
C PRO A 68 -19.59 -8.67 -13.95
N PHE A 69 -19.83 -9.98 -14.06
CA PHE A 69 -19.34 -10.87 -15.11
C PHE A 69 -20.48 -11.67 -15.74
N ALA A 70 -21.66 -11.06 -15.92
CA ALA A 70 -22.73 -11.69 -16.70
C ALA A 70 -22.24 -11.90 -18.13
N PHE A 71 -22.03 -13.17 -18.51
CA PHE A 71 -21.71 -13.53 -19.88
C PHE A 71 -22.98 -13.52 -20.72
N PRO A 72 -22.90 -13.19 -22.02
CA PRO A 72 -24.02 -13.35 -22.93
C PRO A 72 -24.46 -14.82 -22.95
N THR A 73 -25.76 -15.04 -23.08
CA THR A 73 -26.31 -16.38 -23.30
C THR A 73 -25.75 -16.99 -24.58
N ALA A 74 -25.75 -18.32 -24.68
CA ALA A 74 -25.32 -19.02 -25.89
C ALA A 74 -26.09 -18.53 -27.15
N ALA A 75 -27.38 -18.22 -27.00
CA ALA A 75 -28.21 -17.72 -28.08
C ALA A 75 -27.82 -16.29 -28.52
N GLU A 76 -27.52 -15.40 -27.57
CA GLU A 76 -27.03 -14.05 -27.88
C GLU A 76 -25.67 -14.09 -28.57
N GLN A 77 -24.77 -14.97 -28.10
CA GLN A 77 -23.47 -15.16 -28.72
C GLN A 77 -23.61 -15.69 -30.15
N ALA A 78 -24.46 -16.70 -30.37
CA ALA A 78 -24.72 -17.23 -31.71
C ALA A 78 -25.22 -16.15 -32.69
N ARG A 79 -26.16 -15.29 -32.27
CA ARG A 79 -26.65 -14.18 -33.09
C ARG A 79 -25.55 -13.17 -33.45
N ARG A 80 -24.64 -12.91 -32.53
CA ARG A 80 -23.55 -11.94 -32.72
C ARG A 80 -22.55 -12.38 -33.82
N TYR A 81 -22.37 -13.69 -33.99
CA TYR A 81 -21.42 -14.26 -34.96
C TYR A 81 -22.11 -14.95 -36.16
N ALA A 82 -23.40 -14.68 -36.37
CA ALA A 82 -24.18 -15.28 -37.46
C ALA A 82 -24.07 -14.53 -38.81
N ALA A 83 -23.19 -13.52 -38.91
CA ALA A 83 -22.95 -12.73 -40.12
C ALA A 83 -21.61 -13.08 -40.77
#